data_AF-A0A2K9B5C6-F1
#
_entry.id   AF-A0A2K9B5C6-F1
#
_cell.length_a   1.000
_cell.length_b   1.000
_cell.length_c   1.000
_cell.angle_alpha   90.00
_cell.angle_beta   90.00
_cell.angle_gamma   90.00
#
_symmetry.space_group_name_H-M   'P 1'
#
loop_
_entity.id
_entity.type
_entity.pdbx_description
1 polymer ?
#
loop_
_entity_poly.entity_id
_entity_poly.type
_entity_poly.pdbx_seq_one_letter_code
_entity_poly.pdbx_strand_id
1 'polypeptide(L)'
;MTNNNDKYPFAESIILTCLTLVLLAFTTSSILFLAYYFLDLPLGSNPPSLMLAISVCFGLLTSYALLMLLSASFFWKTFIPQLKSSLFWLFMAVVCGVVYAFIVIWLGHYFTPPSGIESTLEQIIRGGLLSNSLLFFSVIVLAPLGEEYLFRGVLLSGLSSKVSTFSAISLSSVVFMSFHLLEYYGYWFALVAILILGVLLAIIRLRSRSMLAPIVCHASYNLIMLTLA
;
A
#
# COMPACT_ATOMS: atom_id res chain seq x y z
N MET A 1 -18.86 11.04 -16.65
CA MET A 1 -19.89 9.97 -16.64
C MET A 1 -19.18 8.67 -16.28
N THR A 2 -19.31 8.22 -15.03
CA THR A 2 -18.76 6.94 -14.55
C THR A 2 -19.62 5.81 -15.08
N ASN A 3 -19.01 4.82 -15.74
CA ASN A 3 -19.73 3.65 -16.25
C ASN A 3 -20.30 2.86 -15.07
N ASN A 4 -21.55 2.38 -15.15
CA ASN A 4 -22.22 1.71 -14.03
C ASN A 4 -21.53 0.39 -13.61
N ASN A 5 -20.65 -0.15 -14.44
CA ASN A 5 -19.90 -1.39 -14.19
C ASN A 5 -18.71 -1.26 -13.24
N ASP A 6 -18.34 -0.02 -12.87
CA ASP A 6 -17.18 0.24 -11.99
C ASP A 6 -17.55 0.34 -10.50
N LYS A 7 -18.84 0.23 -10.14
CA LYS A 7 -19.31 0.51 -8.77
C LYS A 7 -19.25 -0.74 -7.88
N TYR A 8 -18.40 -0.70 -6.86
CA TYR A 8 -18.47 -1.61 -5.72
C TYR A 8 -19.54 -1.11 -4.72
N PRO A 9 -20.29 -1.96 -4.01
CA PRO A 9 -21.27 -1.50 -3.02
C PRO A 9 -20.61 -0.70 -1.90
N PHE A 10 -21.16 0.48 -1.58
CA PHE A 10 -20.58 1.39 -0.58
C PHE A 10 -20.36 0.72 0.78
N ALA A 11 -21.38 0.08 1.37
CA ALA A 11 -21.25 -0.53 2.69
C ALA A 11 -20.20 -1.65 2.71
N GLU A 12 -20.22 -2.52 1.70
CA GLU A 12 -19.22 -3.60 1.55
C GLU A 12 -17.81 -3.04 1.39
N SER A 13 -17.63 -1.92 0.68
CA SER A 13 -16.31 -1.30 0.51
C SER A 13 -15.70 -0.86 1.84
N ILE A 14 -16.52 -0.29 2.74
CA ILE A 14 -16.08 0.14 4.06
C ILE A 14 -15.75 -1.07 4.93
N ILE A 15 -16.65 -2.07 4.97
CA ILE A 15 -16.44 -3.30 5.75
C ILE A 15 -15.15 -4.00 5.31
N LEU A 16 -14.96 -4.16 4.01
CA LEU A 16 -13.79 -4.87 3.48
C LEU A 16 -12.49 -4.10 3.71
N THR A 17 -12.52 -2.77 3.69
CA THR A 17 -11.37 -1.92 4.05
C THR A 17 -10.99 -2.09 5.51
N CYS A 18 -11.95 -1.97 6.43
CA CYS A 18 -11.70 -2.18 7.86
C CYS A 18 -11.21 -3.60 8.14
N LEU A 19 -11.84 -4.61 7.52
CA LEU A 19 -11.46 -6.01 7.69
C LEU A 19 -10.04 -6.27 7.18
N THR A 20 -9.65 -5.68 6.05
CA THR A 20 -8.29 -5.86 5.50
C THR A 20 -7.23 -5.28 6.44
N LEU A 21 -7.48 -4.13 7.07
CA LEU A 21 -6.56 -3.57 8.07
C LEU A 21 -6.36 -4.54 9.24
N VAL A 22 -7.47 -5.08 9.76
CA VAL A 22 -7.44 -6.05 10.87
C VAL A 22 -6.71 -7.33 10.45
N LEU A 23 -7.02 -7.86 9.26
CA LEU A 23 -6.34 -9.05 8.72
C LEU A 23 -4.85 -8.80 8.56
N LEU A 24 -4.44 -7.66 8.01
CA LEU A 24 -3.03 -7.31 7.84
C LEU A 24 -2.29 -7.28 9.18
N ALA A 25 -2.83 -6.59 10.18
CA ALA A 25 -2.24 -6.55 11.52
C ALA A 25 -2.22 -7.94 12.19
N PHE A 26 -3.30 -8.70 12.03
CA PHE A 26 -3.44 -10.02 12.64
C PHE A 26 -2.49 -11.04 12.01
N THR A 27 -2.39 -11.11 10.67
CA THR A 27 -1.55 -12.12 10.01
C THR A 27 -0.07 -11.85 10.22
N THR A 28 0.38 -10.60 10.09
CA THR A 28 1.79 -10.25 10.34
C THR A 28 2.20 -10.53 11.79
N SER A 29 1.37 -10.15 12.76
CA SER A 29 1.62 -10.40 14.18
C SER A 29 1.58 -11.89 14.52
N SER A 30 0.65 -12.65 13.94
CA SER A 30 0.51 -14.09 14.19
C SER A 30 1.70 -14.88 13.66
N ILE A 31 2.19 -14.57 12.45
CA ILE A 31 3.36 -15.23 11.87
C ILE A 31 4.59 -14.96 12.74
N LEU A 32 4.76 -13.71 13.19
CA LEU A 32 5.88 -13.35 14.05
C LEU A 32 5.78 -14.07 15.40
N PHE A 33 4.60 -14.10 16.02
CA PHE A 33 4.36 -14.81 17.28
C PHE A 33 4.69 -16.31 17.18
N LEU A 34 4.19 -16.98 16.13
CA LEU A 34 4.48 -18.41 15.91
C LEU A 34 5.97 -18.65 15.75
N ALA A 35 6.68 -17.76 15.03
CA ALA A 35 8.11 -17.90 14.85
C ALA A 35 8.88 -17.73 16.18
N TYR A 36 8.48 -16.80 17.05
CA TYR A 36 9.06 -16.69 18.41
C TYR A 36 8.77 -17.94 19.25
N TYR A 37 7.55 -18.44 19.20
CA TYR A 37 7.13 -19.62 19.96
C TYR A 37 7.90 -20.89 19.54
N PHE A 38 8.00 -21.15 18.23
CA PHE A 38 8.65 -22.38 17.73
C PHE A 38 10.18 -22.32 17.75
N LEU A 39 10.77 -21.13 17.72
CA LEU A 39 12.23 -20.94 17.76
C LEU A 39 12.77 -20.59 19.15
N ASP A 40 11.90 -20.59 20.17
CA ASP A 40 12.22 -20.29 21.57
C ASP A 40 12.99 -18.96 21.73
N LEU A 41 12.53 -17.92 21.02
CA LEU A 41 13.16 -16.61 21.05
C LEU A 41 12.65 -15.76 22.24
N PRO A 42 13.50 -14.92 22.85
CA PRO A 42 13.10 -14.10 23.98
C PRO A 42 12.07 -13.04 23.58
N LEU A 43 10.84 -13.16 24.10
CA LEU A 43 9.78 -12.17 23.91
C LEU A 43 10.22 -10.78 24.43
N GLY A 44 9.84 -9.72 23.72
CA GLY A 44 10.20 -8.34 24.06
C GLY A 44 11.54 -7.86 23.49
N SER A 45 12.28 -8.73 22.79
CA SER A 45 13.42 -8.34 21.95
C SER A 45 12.99 -7.96 20.53
N ASN A 46 13.80 -7.19 19.82
CA ASN A 46 13.57 -6.90 18.40
C ASN A 46 13.62 -8.19 17.58
N PRO A 47 12.70 -8.37 16.62
CA PRO A 47 12.66 -9.58 15.80
C PRO A 47 13.89 -9.69 14.90
N PRO A 48 14.41 -10.91 14.67
CA PRO A 48 15.43 -11.11 13.64
C PRO A 48 14.93 -10.59 12.29
N SER A 49 15.76 -9.82 11.58
CA SER A 49 15.37 -9.13 10.34
C SER A 49 14.75 -10.05 9.29
N LEU A 50 15.27 -11.28 9.14
CA LEU A 50 14.73 -12.26 8.20
C LEU A 50 13.32 -12.72 8.60
N MET A 51 13.08 -12.95 9.89
CA MET A 51 11.76 -13.32 10.39
C MET A 51 10.76 -12.18 10.22
N LEU A 52 11.19 -10.94 10.48
CA LEU A 52 10.37 -9.76 10.25
C LEU A 52 10.00 -9.63 8.76
N ALA A 53 10.97 -9.83 7.86
CA ALA A 53 10.74 -9.81 6.41
C ALA A 53 9.77 -10.91 5.95
N ILE A 54 9.90 -12.13 6.49
CA ILE A 54 8.98 -13.24 6.23
C ILE A 54 7.57 -12.88 6.72
N SER A 55 7.44 -12.40 7.96
CA SER A 55 6.15 -12.03 8.54
C SER A 55 5.44 -10.94 7.74
N VAL A 56 6.15 -9.92 7.28
CA VAL A 56 5.60 -8.87 6.43
C VAL A 56 5.17 -9.43 5.07
N CYS A 57 6.06 -10.17 4.39
CA CYS A 57 5.77 -10.71 3.06
C CYS A 57 4.58 -11.67 3.05
N PHE A 58 4.57 -12.64 3.97
CA PHE A 58 3.48 -13.61 4.08
C PHE A 58 2.21 -12.99 4.65
N GLY A 59 2.32 -12.03 5.57
CA GLY A 59 1.17 -11.28 6.08
C GLY A 59 0.45 -10.50 4.97
N LEU A 60 1.20 -9.77 4.13
CA LEU A 60 0.65 -9.10 2.94
C LEU A 60 0.02 -10.10 1.97
N LEU A 61 0.73 -11.18 1.64
CA LEU A 61 0.25 -12.17 0.68
C LEU A 61 -1.06 -12.83 1.15
N THR A 62 -1.11 -13.26 2.42
CA THR A 62 -2.29 -13.92 2.98
C THR A 62 -3.46 -12.95 3.12
N SER A 63 -3.25 -11.75 3.64
CA SER A 63 -4.31 -10.75 3.82
C SER A 63 -4.87 -10.26 2.49
N TYR A 64 -4.03 -10.05 1.47
CA TYR A 64 -4.50 -9.65 0.15
C TYR A 64 -5.16 -10.81 -0.62
N ALA A 65 -4.69 -12.05 -0.45
CA ALA A 65 -5.38 -13.21 -0.99
C ALA A 65 -6.78 -13.34 -0.38
N LEU A 66 -6.91 -13.21 0.94
CA LEU A 66 -8.22 -13.22 1.63
C LEU A 66 -9.11 -12.06 1.17
N LEU A 67 -8.57 -10.85 1.04
CA LEU A 67 -9.27 -9.71 0.47
C LEU A 67 -9.84 -10.05 -0.93
N MET A 68 -9.02 -10.58 -1.83
CA MET A 68 -9.44 -10.95 -3.19
C MET A 68 -10.47 -12.09 -3.19
N LEU A 69 -10.35 -13.06 -2.27
CA LEU A 69 -11.32 -14.15 -2.12
C LEU A 69 -12.67 -13.64 -1.62
N LEU A 70 -12.68 -12.78 -0.59
CA LEU A 70 -13.89 -12.18 -0.03
C LEU A 70 -14.58 -11.21 -1.01
N SER A 71 -13.84 -10.69 -1.98
CA SER A 71 -14.35 -9.82 -3.05
C SER A 71 -14.24 -10.44 -4.44
N ALA A 72 -14.25 -11.77 -4.53
CA ALA A 72 -13.94 -12.52 -5.77
C ALA A 72 -14.76 -12.08 -6.98
N SER A 73 -16.05 -11.79 -6.80
CA SER A 73 -16.92 -11.31 -7.89
C SER A 73 -16.38 -10.02 -8.51
N PHE A 74 -15.98 -9.05 -7.69
CA PHE A 74 -15.40 -7.80 -8.16
C PHE A 74 -13.98 -7.99 -8.70
N PHE A 75 -13.18 -8.82 -8.05
CA PHE A 75 -11.83 -9.16 -8.50
C PHE A 75 -11.85 -9.66 -9.95
N TRP A 76 -12.64 -10.69 -10.24
CA TRP A 76 -12.69 -11.31 -11.56
C TRP A 76 -13.44 -10.49 -12.60
N LYS A 77 -14.57 -9.86 -12.24
CA LYS A 77 -15.43 -9.17 -13.22
C LYS A 77 -15.03 -7.72 -13.48
N THR A 78 -14.35 -7.06 -12.54
CA THR A 78 -14.05 -5.63 -12.62
C THR A 78 -12.55 -5.34 -12.56
N PHE A 79 -11.83 -5.86 -11.56
CA PHE A 79 -10.41 -5.53 -11.39
C PHE A 79 -9.52 -6.13 -12.48
N ILE A 80 -9.60 -7.45 -12.71
CA ILE A 80 -8.77 -8.11 -13.73
C ILE A 80 -8.94 -7.48 -15.13
N PRO A 81 -10.16 -7.20 -15.63
CA PRO A 81 -10.34 -6.52 -16.92
C PRO A 81 -9.79 -5.09 -16.99
N GLN A 82 -9.57 -4.44 -15.84
CA GLN A 82 -8.99 -3.09 -15.72
C GLN A 82 -7.47 -3.10 -15.52
N LEU A 83 -6.82 -4.27 -15.42
CA LEU A 83 -5.35 -4.43 -15.43
C LEU A 83 -4.75 -4.25 -16.83
N LYS A 84 -5.14 -3.17 -17.49
CA LYS A 84 -4.64 -2.76 -18.81
C LYS A 84 -4.55 -1.26 -18.87
N SER A 85 -3.53 -0.75 -19.53
CA SER A 85 -3.30 0.69 -19.69
C SER A 85 -2.67 0.96 -21.04
N SER A 86 -2.90 2.15 -21.60
CA SER A 86 -2.16 2.60 -22.77
C SER A 86 -0.70 2.90 -22.40
N LEU A 87 0.23 2.78 -23.35
CA LEU A 87 1.64 3.14 -23.15
C LEU A 87 1.83 4.57 -22.63
N PHE A 88 1.03 5.53 -23.12
CA PHE A 88 1.06 6.92 -22.64
C PHE A 88 0.83 7.00 -21.13
N TRP A 89 -0.24 6.36 -20.63
CA TRP A 89 -0.56 6.35 -19.20
C TRP A 89 0.45 5.57 -18.36
N LEU A 90 1.07 4.51 -18.89
CA LEU A 90 2.15 3.81 -18.20
C LEU A 90 3.40 4.67 -18.08
N PHE A 91 3.79 5.35 -19.16
CA PHE A 91 4.91 6.29 -19.14
C PHE A 91 4.66 7.43 -18.14
N MET A 92 3.48 8.06 -18.21
CA MET A 92 3.10 9.11 -17.27
C MET A 92 3.07 8.61 -15.82
N ALA A 93 2.59 7.38 -15.57
CA ALA A 93 2.60 6.79 -14.24
C ALA A 93 4.03 6.64 -13.68
N VAL A 94 4.97 6.11 -14.46
CA VAL A 94 6.37 6.00 -14.06
C VAL A 94 6.96 7.38 -13.77
N VAL A 95 6.79 8.33 -14.70
CA VAL A 95 7.32 9.70 -14.55
C VAL A 95 6.74 10.36 -13.30
N CYS A 96 5.43 10.30 -13.08
CA CYS A 96 4.80 10.87 -11.90
C CYS A 96 5.30 10.24 -10.61
N GLY A 97 5.41 8.90 -10.54
CA GLY A 97 5.91 8.20 -9.36
C GLY A 97 7.37 8.58 -9.03
N VAL A 98 8.23 8.58 -10.05
CA VAL A 98 9.66 8.94 -9.91
C VAL A 98 9.84 10.40 -9.52
N VAL A 99 9.20 11.33 -10.22
CA VAL A 99 9.30 12.77 -9.93
C VAL A 99 8.79 13.05 -8.52
N TYR A 100 7.67 12.44 -8.13
CA TYR A 100 7.12 12.62 -6.80
C TYR A 100 8.06 12.07 -5.71
N ALA A 101 8.68 10.91 -5.92
CA ALA A 101 9.67 10.36 -4.99
C ALA A 101 10.87 11.30 -4.81
N PHE A 102 11.43 11.84 -5.90
CA PHE A 102 12.53 12.81 -5.81
C PHE A 102 12.14 14.09 -5.07
N ILE A 103 10.91 14.58 -5.26
CA ILE A 103 10.40 15.73 -4.50
C ILE A 103 10.33 15.39 -3.01
N VAL A 104 9.82 14.21 -2.65
CA VAL A 104 9.70 13.77 -1.25
C VAL A 104 11.09 13.60 -0.62
N ILE A 105 12.05 12.97 -1.30
CA ILE A 105 13.43 12.82 -0.82
C ILE A 105 14.07 14.19 -0.59
N TRP A 106 13.98 15.08 -1.59
CA TRP A 106 14.56 16.42 -1.50
C TRP A 106 13.97 17.25 -0.35
N LEU A 107 12.65 17.23 -0.21
CA LEU A 107 11.97 17.91 0.91
C LEU A 107 12.27 17.24 2.26
N GLY A 108 12.42 15.92 2.28
CA GLY A 108 12.71 15.13 3.49
C GLY A 108 13.99 15.54 4.20
N HIS A 109 14.98 16.09 3.48
CA HIS A 109 16.19 16.65 4.09
C HIS A 109 15.91 17.81 5.09
N TYR A 110 14.78 18.49 4.96
CA TYR A 110 14.37 19.58 5.86
C TYR A 110 13.48 19.11 7.02
N PHE A 111 12.99 17.87 6.97
CA PHE A 111 12.06 17.32 7.96
C PHE A 111 12.64 16.02 8.52
N THR A 112 13.52 16.14 9.52
CA THR A 112 14.19 14.97 10.10
C THR A 112 13.18 14.04 10.77
N PRO A 113 13.25 12.72 10.52
CA PRO A 113 12.41 11.76 11.22
C PRO A 113 12.74 11.78 12.73
N PRO A 114 11.75 11.48 13.60
CA PRO A 114 11.98 11.37 15.03
C PRO A 114 13.08 10.33 15.32
N SER A 115 14.08 10.70 16.12
CA SER A 115 15.17 9.81 16.51
C SER A 115 14.71 8.81 17.58
N GLY A 116 15.19 7.56 17.49
CA GLY A 116 15.09 6.57 18.58
C GLY A 116 14.08 5.44 18.37
N ILE A 117 13.37 5.40 17.24
CA ILE A 117 12.53 4.27 16.82
C ILE A 117 13.02 3.81 15.45
N GLU A 118 13.64 2.63 15.39
CA GLU A 118 14.05 2.02 14.13
C GLU A 118 12.80 1.50 13.41
N SER A 119 12.59 1.95 12.16
CA SER A 119 11.42 1.50 11.39
C SER A 119 11.53 0.01 11.03
N THR A 120 10.40 -0.63 10.76
CA THR A 120 10.34 -2.02 10.25
C THR A 120 11.23 -2.19 9.02
N LEU A 121 11.23 -1.19 8.13
CA LEU A 121 12.04 -1.16 6.92
C LEU A 121 13.54 -1.15 7.24
N GLU A 122 13.99 -0.25 8.12
CA GLU A 122 15.39 -0.14 8.54
C GLU A 122 15.90 -1.45 9.16
N GLN A 123 15.09 -2.07 10.02
CA GLN A 123 15.41 -3.36 10.64
C GLN A 123 15.59 -4.47 9.61
N ILE A 124 14.71 -4.53 8.60
CA ILE A 124 14.80 -5.55 7.55
C ILE A 124 16.02 -5.34 6.65
N ILE A 125 16.35 -4.09 6.29
CA ILE A 125 17.50 -3.76 5.41
C ILE A 125 18.84 -4.27 5.99
N ARG A 126 18.96 -4.27 7.32
CA ARG A 126 20.13 -4.80 8.03
C ARG A 126 20.23 -6.34 8.00
N GLY A 127 19.19 -7.02 7.55
CA GLY A 127 19.05 -8.48 7.55
C GLY A 127 19.71 -9.24 6.41
N GLY A 128 20.50 -8.56 5.57
CA GLY A 128 21.21 -9.19 4.44
C GLY A 128 20.33 -9.52 3.23
N LEU A 129 20.90 -10.22 2.25
CA LEU A 129 20.34 -10.36 0.90
C LEU A 129 18.93 -10.97 0.86
N LEU A 130 18.67 -12.03 1.64
CA LEU A 130 17.36 -12.68 1.64
C LEU A 130 16.27 -11.78 2.22
N SER A 131 16.54 -11.14 3.37
CA SER A 131 15.63 -10.20 4.02
C SER A 131 15.31 -9.03 3.09
N ASN A 132 16.33 -8.49 2.42
CA ASN A 132 16.19 -7.37 1.49
C ASN A 132 15.43 -7.77 0.23
N SER A 133 15.60 -9.00 -0.26
CA SER A 133 14.84 -9.50 -1.43
C SER A 133 13.35 -9.65 -1.11
N LEU A 134 13.02 -10.16 0.08
CA LEU A 134 11.63 -10.25 0.55
C LEU A 134 11.01 -8.87 0.75
N LEU A 135 11.77 -7.92 1.31
CA LEU A 135 11.34 -6.53 1.47
C LEU A 135 11.07 -5.89 0.10
N PHE A 136 12.00 -6.01 -0.84
CA PHE A 136 11.88 -5.47 -2.20
C PHE A 136 10.61 -5.99 -2.87
N PHE A 137 10.39 -7.31 -2.84
CA PHE A 137 9.17 -7.91 -3.39
C PHE A 137 7.90 -7.41 -2.69
N SER A 138 7.93 -7.31 -1.36
CA SER A 138 6.79 -6.84 -0.57
C SER A 138 6.42 -5.39 -0.90
N VAL A 139 7.41 -4.50 -0.94
CA VAL A 139 7.22 -3.05 -1.08
C VAL A 139 6.95 -2.62 -2.53
N ILE A 140 7.52 -3.30 -3.52
CA ILE A 140 7.42 -2.88 -4.93
C ILE A 140 6.33 -3.66 -5.69
N VAL A 141 5.98 -4.87 -5.24
CA VAL A 141 5.00 -5.72 -5.92
C VAL A 141 3.75 -5.91 -5.08
N LEU A 142 3.88 -6.52 -3.89
CA LEU A 142 2.72 -6.92 -3.10
C LEU A 142 1.92 -5.71 -2.60
N ALA A 143 2.59 -4.73 -1.99
CA ALA A 143 1.95 -3.54 -1.45
C ALA A 143 1.24 -2.72 -2.54
N PRO A 144 1.89 -2.30 -3.65
CA PRO A 144 1.20 -1.58 -4.73
C PRO A 144 0.02 -2.36 -5.31
N LEU A 145 0.13 -3.67 -5.50
CA LEU A 145 -0.98 -4.47 -6.06
C LEU A 145 -2.16 -4.56 -5.09
N GLY A 146 -1.90 -4.90 -3.83
CA GLY A 146 -2.94 -5.07 -2.81
C GLY A 146 -3.57 -3.75 -2.37
N GLU A 147 -2.76 -2.72 -2.16
CA GLU A 147 -3.24 -1.40 -1.76
C GLU A 147 -4.01 -0.73 -2.89
N GLU A 148 -3.53 -0.74 -4.14
CA GLU A 148 -4.33 -0.17 -5.22
C GLU A 148 -5.64 -0.94 -5.43
N TYR A 149 -5.62 -2.27 -5.31
CA TYR A 149 -6.86 -3.07 -5.32
C TYR A 149 -7.84 -2.58 -4.25
N LEU A 150 -7.37 -2.46 -2.99
CA LEU A 150 -8.22 -2.07 -1.86
C LEU A 150 -8.70 -0.62 -1.97
N PHE A 151 -7.80 0.32 -2.15
CA PHE A 151 -8.13 1.73 -2.05
C PHE A 151 -8.71 2.28 -3.35
N ARG A 152 -8.20 1.88 -4.52
CA ARG A 152 -8.58 2.45 -5.82
C ARG A 152 -9.60 1.58 -6.54
N GLY A 153 -9.51 0.26 -6.36
CA GLY A 153 -10.51 -0.69 -6.82
C GLY A 153 -11.76 -0.65 -5.94
N VAL A 154 -11.65 -1.03 -4.67
CA VAL A 154 -12.80 -1.24 -3.78
C VAL A 154 -13.31 0.08 -3.16
N LEU A 155 -12.48 0.75 -2.36
CA LEU A 155 -12.92 1.89 -1.54
C LEU A 155 -13.32 3.10 -2.39
N LEU A 156 -12.47 3.54 -3.32
CA LEU A 156 -12.75 4.70 -4.18
C LEU A 156 -14.01 4.47 -5.03
N SER A 157 -14.20 3.27 -5.57
CA SER A 157 -15.40 2.91 -6.33
C SER A 157 -16.66 2.91 -5.47
N GLY A 158 -16.56 2.37 -4.25
CA GLY A 158 -17.63 2.41 -3.26
C GLY A 158 -18.04 3.83 -2.88
N LEU A 159 -17.07 4.68 -2.53
CA LEU A 159 -17.28 6.09 -2.20
C LEU A 159 -17.89 6.86 -3.38
N SER A 160 -17.38 6.64 -4.60
CA SER A 160 -17.88 7.31 -5.81
C SER A 160 -19.34 6.97 -6.16
N SER A 161 -19.91 5.94 -5.54
CA SER A 161 -21.34 5.60 -5.68
C SER A 161 -22.27 6.45 -4.80
N LYS A 162 -21.73 7.16 -3.79
CA LYS A 162 -22.52 7.89 -2.78
C LYS A 162 -22.14 9.37 -2.63
N VAL A 163 -20.88 9.72 -2.88
CA VAL A 163 -20.38 11.08 -2.68
C VAL A 163 -19.78 11.66 -3.96
N SER A 164 -19.50 12.96 -3.95
CA SER A 164 -18.84 13.63 -5.08
C SER A 164 -17.47 13.02 -5.37
N THR A 165 -17.00 13.14 -6.62
CA THR A 165 -15.66 12.66 -7.01
C THR A 165 -14.56 13.26 -6.14
N PHE A 166 -14.65 14.56 -5.81
CA PHE A 166 -13.69 15.22 -4.93
C PHE A 166 -13.70 14.61 -3.52
N SER A 167 -14.88 14.38 -2.96
CA SER A 167 -15.02 13.74 -1.65
C SER A 167 -14.51 12.30 -1.66
N ALA A 168 -14.78 11.53 -2.71
CA ALA A 168 -14.32 10.15 -2.84
C ALA A 168 -12.78 10.05 -2.92
N ILE A 169 -12.13 10.94 -3.70
CA ILE A 169 -10.68 11.06 -3.75
C ILE A 169 -10.12 11.40 -2.37
N SER A 170 -10.67 12.44 -1.72
CA SER A 170 -10.17 12.92 -0.44
C SER A 170 -10.30 11.86 0.65
N LEU A 171 -11.48 11.24 0.78
CA LEU A 171 -11.73 10.21 1.79
C LEU A 171 -10.88 8.96 1.57
N SER A 172 -10.80 8.45 0.33
CA SER A 172 -9.94 7.27 0.06
C SER A 172 -8.46 7.55 0.35
N SER A 173 -7.98 8.76 0.04
CA SER A 173 -6.59 9.15 0.29
C SER A 173 -6.28 9.34 1.78
N VAL A 174 -7.24 9.88 2.55
CA VAL A 174 -7.12 9.97 4.01
C VAL A 174 -7.08 8.57 4.62
N VAL A 175 -7.97 7.66 4.22
CA VAL A 175 -7.96 6.28 4.74
C VAL A 175 -6.66 5.56 4.35
N PHE A 176 -6.15 5.76 3.13
CA PHE A 176 -4.85 5.26 2.69
C PHE A 176 -3.71 5.73 3.59
N MET A 177 -3.61 7.04 3.84
CA MET A 177 -2.61 7.60 4.76
C MET A 177 -2.78 7.09 6.20
N SER A 178 -4.02 6.90 6.67
CA SER A 178 -4.28 6.38 8.02
C SER A 178 -3.74 4.97 8.26
N PHE A 179 -3.64 4.12 7.22
CA PHE A 179 -3.04 2.78 7.34
C PHE A 179 -1.54 2.83 7.66
N HIS A 180 -0.90 3.98 7.44
CA HIS A 180 0.52 4.20 7.64
C HIS A 180 0.84 4.91 8.97
N LEU A 181 -0.17 5.25 9.78
CA LEU A 181 0.02 5.99 11.03
C LEU A 181 0.89 5.26 12.06
N LEU A 182 0.83 3.93 12.11
CA LEU A 182 1.63 3.14 13.03
C LEU A 182 3.09 3.03 12.58
N GLU A 183 3.32 2.92 11.27
CA GLU A 183 4.67 2.81 10.70
C GLU A 183 5.42 4.15 10.76
N TYR A 184 4.73 5.25 10.48
CA TYR A 184 5.31 6.60 10.44
C TYR A 184 4.90 7.44 11.66
N TYR A 185 4.70 6.79 12.81
CA TYR A 185 4.29 7.48 14.03
C TYR A 185 5.26 8.61 14.39
N GLY A 186 4.72 9.82 14.58
CA GLY A 186 5.51 11.02 14.88
C GLY A 186 6.20 11.68 13.67
N TYR A 187 6.21 11.03 12.49
CA TYR A 187 6.81 11.60 11.28
C TYR A 187 5.75 12.19 10.34
N TRP A 188 5.21 13.35 10.73
CA TRP A 188 4.09 14.00 10.03
C TRP A 188 4.36 14.29 8.54
N PHE A 189 5.62 14.61 8.18
CA PHE A 189 5.98 14.90 6.79
C PHE A 189 5.76 13.67 5.90
N ALA A 190 6.16 12.47 6.35
CA ALA A 190 5.89 11.23 5.64
C ALA A 190 4.38 10.98 5.47
N LEU A 191 3.58 11.23 6.51
CA LEU A 191 2.12 11.08 6.42
C LEU A 191 1.49 12.03 5.40
N VAL A 192 1.94 13.29 5.35
CA VAL A 192 1.49 14.26 4.34
C VAL A 192 1.93 13.82 2.94
N ALA A 193 3.15 13.32 2.79
CA ALA A 193 3.64 12.78 1.52
C ALA A 193 2.80 11.57 1.05
N ILE A 194 2.44 10.66 1.96
CA ILE A 194 1.58 9.51 1.67
C ILE A 194 0.15 9.96 1.33
N LEU A 195 -0.38 10.99 1.98
CA LEU A 195 -1.69 11.56 1.65
C LEU A 195 -1.72 12.13 0.22
N ILE A 196 -0.69 12.89 -0.16
CA ILE A 196 -0.57 13.48 -1.50
C ILE A 196 -0.37 12.39 -2.56
N LEU A 197 0.46 11.37 -2.29
CA LEU A 197 0.54 10.18 -3.12
C LEU A 197 -0.83 9.53 -3.28
N GLY A 198 -1.57 9.46 -2.16
CA GLY A 198 -2.93 8.96 -2.08
C GLY A 198 -3.85 9.57 -3.14
N VAL A 199 -3.85 10.91 -3.17
CA VAL A 199 -4.61 11.76 -4.09
C VAL A 199 -4.12 11.58 -5.53
N LEU A 200 -2.81 11.60 -5.75
CA LEU A 200 -2.20 11.41 -7.07
C LEU A 200 -2.65 10.09 -7.72
N LEU A 201 -2.57 8.99 -6.97
CA LEU A 201 -2.97 7.66 -7.42
C LEU A 201 -4.46 7.59 -7.73
N ALA A 202 -5.31 8.20 -6.91
CA ALA A 202 -6.75 8.29 -7.18
C ALA A 202 -7.06 9.09 -8.46
N ILE A 203 -6.36 10.20 -8.70
CA ILE A 203 -6.49 10.99 -9.93
C ILE A 203 -6.04 10.16 -11.14
N ILE A 204 -4.87 9.51 -11.07
CA ILE A 204 -4.37 8.64 -12.15
C ILE A 204 -5.38 7.54 -12.45
N ARG A 205 -5.94 6.89 -11.41
CA ARG A 205 -6.99 5.86 -11.57
C ARG A 205 -8.22 6.37 -12.32
N LEU A 206 -8.72 7.55 -11.96
CA LEU A 206 -9.94 8.10 -12.56
C LEU A 206 -9.73 8.63 -13.98
N ARG A 207 -8.55 9.20 -14.26
CA ARG A 207 -8.20 9.76 -15.57
C ARG A 207 -7.82 8.69 -16.59
N SER A 208 -7.03 7.71 -16.19
CA SER A 208 -6.60 6.60 -17.05
C SER A 208 -7.68 5.52 -17.22
N ARG A 209 -8.62 5.43 -16.27
CA ARG A 209 -9.58 4.31 -16.15
C ARG A 209 -8.90 2.94 -16.11
N SER A 210 -7.68 2.90 -15.60
CA SER A 210 -6.84 1.72 -15.49
C SER A 210 -6.47 1.46 -14.05
N MET A 211 -6.45 0.18 -13.65
CA MET A 211 -5.81 -0.24 -12.39
C MET A 211 -4.31 -0.37 -12.54
N LEU A 212 -3.81 -0.69 -13.74
CA LEU A 212 -2.39 -0.87 -13.98
C LEU A 212 -1.60 0.45 -13.87
N ALA A 213 -2.17 1.56 -14.34
CA ALA A 213 -1.51 2.87 -14.27
C ALA A 213 -1.18 3.32 -12.81
N PRO A 214 -2.12 3.37 -11.86
CA PRO A 214 -1.79 3.73 -10.48
C PRO A 214 -0.87 2.69 -9.82
N ILE A 215 -1.00 1.38 -10.09
CA ILE A 215 -0.09 0.35 -9.58
C ILE A 215 1.35 0.65 -9.99
N VAL A 216 1.58 0.96 -11.28
CA VAL A 216 2.91 1.28 -11.80
C VAL A 216 3.45 2.58 -11.22
N CYS A 217 2.61 3.60 -11.06
CA CYS A 217 2.99 4.87 -10.42
C CYS A 217 3.45 4.62 -8.97
N HIS A 218 2.68 3.85 -8.21
CA HIS A 218 2.97 3.52 -6.83
C HIS A 218 4.25 2.68 -6.71
N ALA A 219 4.38 1.62 -7.51
CA ALA A 219 5.60 0.79 -7.54
C ALA A 219 6.85 1.60 -7.92
N SER A 220 6.73 2.55 -8.85
CA SER A 220 7.85 3.43 -9.24
C SER A 220 8.25 4.37 -8.12
N TYR A 221 7.29 4.96 -7.40
CA TYR A 221 7.55 5.76 -6.22
C TYR A 221 8.26 4.92 -5.14
N ASN A 222 7.72 3.74 -4.81
CA ASN A 222 8.28 2.85 -3.81
C ASN A 222 9.69 2.37 -4.16
N LEU A 223 9.97 2.08 -5.42
CA LEU A 223 11.30 1.68 -5.88
C LEU A 223 12.33 2.78 -5.61
N ILE A 224 12.02 4.04 -5.96
CA ILE A 224 12.92 5.16 -5.74
C ILE A 224 13.11 5.42 -4.24
N MET A 225 12.03 5.43 -3.46
CA MET A 225 12.12 5.58 -2.01
C MET A 225 12.97 4.48 -1.36
N LEU A 226 12.78 3.22 -1.74
CA LEU A 226 13.51 2.10 -1.15
C LEU A 226 15.01 2.10 -1.51
N THR A 227 15.38 2.69 -2.65
CA THR A 227 16.76 2.63 -3.16
C THR A 227 17.57 3.89 -2.90
N LEU A 228 16.91 5.06 -2.80
CA LEU A 228 17.58 6.36 -2.77
C LEU A 228 17.24 7.26 -1.58
N ALA A 229 16.24 6.92 -0.75
CA ALA A 229 15.92 7.66 0.47
C ALA A 229 16.77 7.21 1.66
#